data_AF-A0A8C7VXV9-F1
#
_entry.id   AF-A0A8C7VXV9-F1
#
_cell.length_a   1.000
_cell.length_b   1.000
_cell.length_c   1.000
_cell.angle_alpha   90.00
_cell.angle_beta   90.00
_cell.angle_gamma   90.00
#
_symmetry.space_group_name_H-M   'P 1'
#
loop_
_entity.id
_entity.type
_entity.pdbx_description
1 polymer ?
#
loop_
_entity_poly.entity_id
_entity_poly.type
_entity_poly.pdbx_seq_one_letter_code
_entity_poly.pdbx_strand_id
1 'polypeptide(L)'
;SGGAQQVLRRLKPKLIDTLSADPAFVLQHADSLSLLARHEYKQVKALTDPSKQAQDLLDHVINKGPTAAEQLLQLLTGKEMQDTFPNLLFLKELPVNDQKAAGEKGTGTTCKDGSKMVVEKDLMHVARNIGRSWRAIGTGALDIPSVKLDQIQEDYPHSHVDRVFAMLRYWSTLKRQEATAANLHSLLSQGDWALPPDSIDFLLENPFAIMLALL
;
A
#
# COMPACT_ATOMS: atom_id res chain seq x y z
N SER A 1 -18.33 1.25 -9.42
CA SER A 1 -17.33 1.37 -8.35
C SER A 1 -16.61 2.70 -8.52
N GLY A 2 -16.55 3.55 -7.50
CA GLY A 2 -16.01 4.93 -7.57
C GLY A 2 -14.71 5.15 -6.77
N GLY A 3 -14.05 4.07 -6.36
CA GLY A 3 -12.91 4.11 -5.45
C GLY A 3 -11.75 4.97 -5.98
N ALA A 4 -11.39 4.81 -7.26
CA ALA A 4 -10.33 5.58 -7.90
C ALA A 4 -10.59 7.10 -7.90
N GLN A 5 -11.82 7.52 -8.23
CA GLN A 5 -12.21 8.93 -8.19
C GLN A 5 -12.11 9.50 -6.77
N GLN A 6 -12.49 8.71 -5.76
CA GLN A 6 -12.43 9.16 -4.38
C GLN A 6 -11.00 9.28 -3.86
N VAL A 7 -10.11 8.37 -4.26
CA VAL A 7 -8.68 8.44 -3.98
C VAL A 7 -8.07 9.69 -4.62
N LEU A 8 -8.31 9.90 -5.91
CA LEU A 8 -7.83 11.09 -6.62
C LEU A 8 -8.35 12.38 -5.98
N ARG A 9 -9.63 12.45 -5.60
CA ARG A 9 -10.22 13.62 -4.91
C ARG A 9 -9.55 13.91 -3.57
N ARG A 10 -9.27 12.88 -2.78
CA ARG A 10 -8.60 13.02 -1.47
C ARG A 10 -7.16 13.49 -1.61
N LEU A 11 -6.46 13.00 -2.62
CA LEU A 11 -5.02 13.27 -2.83
C LEU A 11 -4.79 14.47 -3.74
N LYS A 12 -5.84 15.01 -4.34
CA LYS A 12 -5.85 16.13 -5.28
C LYS A 12 -4.88 17.26 -4.89
N PRO A 13 -4.90 17.84 -3.66
CA PRO A 13 -3.97 18.93 -3.33
C PRO A 13 -2.49 18.51 -3.43
N LYS A 14 -2.17 17.31 -2.98
CA LYS A 14 -0.80 16.77 -3.02
C LYS A 14 -0.37 16.39 -4.45
N LEU A 15 -1.31 15.88 -5.24
CA LEU A 15 -1.10 15.59 -6.66
C LEU A 15 -0.88 16.88 -7.45
N ILE A 16 -1.64 17.94 -7.18
CA ILE A 16 -1.44 19.24 -7.85
C ILE A 16 -0.03 19.75 -7.56
N ASP A 17 0.36 19.79 -6.29
CA ASP A 17 1.70 20.23 -5.88
C ASP A 17 2.81 19.44 -6.59
N THR A 18 2.69 18.11 -6.61
CA THR A 18 3.67 17.23 -7.23
C THR A 18 3.71 17.34 -8.77
N LEU A 19 2.55 17.29 -9.42
CA LEU A 19 2.44 17.31 -10.87
C LEU A 19 2.70 18.70 -11.47
N SER A 20 2.54 19.77 -10.67
CA SER A 20 2.89 21.13 -11.07
C SER A 20 4.39 21.33 -11.32
N ALA A 21 5.25 20.41 -10.83
CA ALA A 21 6.69 20.45 -11.11
C ALA A 21 7.01 20.23 -12.59
N ASP A 22 6.21 19.43 -13.31
CA ASP A 22 6.28 19.28 -14.77
C ASP A 22 4.90 18.89 -15.35
N PRO A 23 3.98 19.86 -15.51
CA PRO A 23 2.62 19.59 -15.99
C PRO A 23 2.61 19.14 -17.45
N ALA A 24 3.61 19.52 -18.25
CA ALA A 24 3.68 19.20 -19.67
C ALA A 24 3.93 17.70 -19.88
N PHE A 25 4.84 17.13 -19.09
CA PHE A 25 5.10 15.69 -19.08
C PHE A 25 3.83 14.90 -18.72
N VAL A 26 3.14 15.29 -17.65
CA VAL A 26 1.91 14.62 -17.19
C VAL A 26 0.82 14.71 -18.26
N LEU A 27 0.66 15.88 -18.88
CA LEU A 27 -0.34 16.10 -19.92
C LEU A 27 -0.09 15.23 -21.16
N GLN A 28 1.17 15.07 -21.58
CA GLN A 28 1.56 14.22 -22.72
C GLN A 28 1.22 12.74 -22.47
N HIS A 29 1.51 12.24 -21.28
CA HIS A 29 1.17 10.87 -20.92
C HIS A 29 -0.35 10.67 -20.76
N ALA A 30 -1.07 11.67 -20.26
CA ALA A 30 -2.53 11.62 -20.18
C ALA A 30 -3.20 11.60 -21.56
N ASP A 31 -2.65 12.34 -22.54
CA ASP A 31 -3.11 12.32 -23.94
C ASP A 31 -2.86 10.96 -24.60
N SER A 32 -1.70 10.35 -24.33
CA SER A 32 -1.35 9.00 -24.83
C SER A 32 -2.34 7.93 -24.36
N LEU A 33 -2.91 8.09 -23.16
CA LEU A 33 -3.96 7.24 -22.62
C LEU A 33 -5.38 7.67 -23.01
N SER A 34 -5.52 8.71 -23.85
CA SER A 34 -6.81 9.30 -24.25
C SER A 34 -7.70 9.69 -23.05
N LEU A 35 -7.06 10.06 -21.93
CA LEU A 35 -7.76 10.48 -20.71
C LEU A 35 -8.49 11.80 -20.90
N LEU A 36 -7.95 12.65 -21.76
CA LEU A 36 -8.54 13.92 -22.18
C LEU A 36 -9.05 13.80 -23.61
N ALA A 37 -10.22 14.38 -23.88
CA ALA A 37 -10.63 14.68 -25.23
C ALA A 37 -9.74 15.79 -25.81
N ARG A 38 -9.62 15.81 -27.14
CA ARG A 38 -8.72 16.74 -27.84
C ARG A 38 -8.95 18.22 -27.52
N HIS A 39 -10.19 18.60 -27.19
CA HIS A 39 -10.52 19.97 -26.78
C HIS A 39 -10.09 20.25 -25.33
N GLU A 40 -10.29 19.29 -24.41
CA GLU A 40 -9.86 19.36 -23.01
C GLU A 40 -8.32 19.45 -22.92
N TYR A 41 -7.60 18.62 -23.68
CA TYR A 41 -6.14 18.69 -23.76
C TYR A 41 -5.65 20.07 -24.20
N LYS A 42 -6.27 20.65 -25.24
CA LYS A 42 -5.91 21.98 -25.73
C LYS A 42 -6.22 23.07 -24.71
N GLN A 43 -7.34 22.95 -23.99
CA GLN A 43 -7.71 23.88 -22.93
C GLN A 43 -6.71 23.85 -21.77
N VAL A 44 -6.38 22.65 -21.26
CA VAL A 44 -5.39 22.50 -20.19
C VAL A 44 -4.01 22.94 -20.66
N LYS A 45 -3.60 22.60 -21.89
CA LYS A 45 -2.31 23.03 -22.46
C LYS A 45 -2.20 24.54 -22.64
N ALA A 46 -3.31 25.23 -22.86
CA ALA A 46 -3.33 26.69 -23.04
C ALA A 46 -3.19 27.46 -21.71
N LEU A 47 -3.36 26.81 -20.57
CA LEU A 47 -3.12 27.42 -19.26
C LEU A 47 -1.63 27.67 -19.07
N THR A 48 -1.28 28.86 -18.59
CA THR A 48 0.10 29.26 -18.27
C THR A 48 0.53 28.90 -16.84
N ASP A 49 -0.43 28.57 -15.98
CA ASP A 49 -0.18 28.26 -14.57
C ASP A 49 -0.06 26.73 -14.37
N PRO A 50 1.13 26.22 -13.98
CA PRO A 50 1.38 24.78 -13.82
C PRO A 50 0.46 24.08 -12.82
N SER A 51 0.09 24.77 -11.74
CA SER A 51 -0.79 24.24 -10.70
C SER A 51 -2.22 24.13 -11.19
N LYS A 52 -2.71 25.13 -11.94
CA LYS A 52 -4.01 25.06 -12.62
C LYS A 52 -4.00 24.01 -13.72
N GLN A 53 -2.90 23.81 -14.43
CA GLN A 53 -2.78 22.73 -15.41
C GLN A 53 -2.96 21.36 -14.77
N ALA A 54 -2.24 21.09 -13.69
CA ALA A 54 -2.36 19.85 -12.93
C ALA A 54 -3.77 19.70 -12.34
N GLN A 55 -4.33 20.78 -11.77
CA GLN A 55 -5.68 20.78 -11.22
C GLN A 55 -6.75 20.45 -12.26
N ASP A 56 -6.75 21.16 -13.39
CA ASP A 56 -7.75 20.99 -14.43
C ASP A 56 -7.64 19.60 -15.05
N LEU A 57 -6.43 19.09 -15.30
CA LEU A 57 -6.24 17.70 -15.74
C LEU A 57 -6.91 16.72 -14.77
N LEU A 58 -6.62 16.83 -13.47
CA LEU A 58 -7.21 15.96 -12.45
C LEU A 58 -8.73 16.08 -12.42
N ASP A 59 -9.27 17.29 -12.50
CA ASP A 59 -10.71 17.53 -12.49
C ASP A 59 -11.42 16.94 -13.71
N HIS A 60 -10.86 17.11 -14.92
CA HIS A 60 -11.43 16.52 -16.12
C HIS A 60 -11.49 15.00 -15.99
N VAL A 61 -10.40 14.36 -15.57
CA VAL A 61 -10.35 12.90 -15.40
C VAL A 61 -11.30 12.41 -14.31
N ILE A 62 -11.34 13.08 -13.15
CA ILE A 62 -12.23 12.74 -12.03
C ILE A 62 -13.70 12.87 -12.46
N ASN A 63 -14.06 13.89 -13.24
CA ASN A 63 -15.43 14.12 -13.69
C ASN A 63 -15.85 13.17 -14.83
N LYS A 64 -14.90 12.71 -15.64
CA LYS A 64 -15.15 11.80 -16.77
C LYS A 64 -15.63 10.41 -16.33
N GLY A 65 -15.21 9.97 -15.15
CA GLY A 65 -15.73 8.75 -14.54
C GLY A 65 -14.68 7.85 -13.89
N PRO A 66 -15.12 6.72 -13.30
CA PRO A 66 -14.25 5.82 -12.57
C PRO A 66 -13.17 5.17 -13.44
N THR A 67 -13.49 4.81 -14.68
CA THR A 67 -12.52 4.19 -15.61
C THR A 67 -11.38 5.14 -15.96
N ALA A 68 -11.67 6.41 -16.24
CA ALA A 68 -10.64 7.40 -16.52
C ALA A 68 -9.77 7.66 -15.27
N ALA A 69 -10.40 7.71 -14.09
CA ALA A 69 -9.70 7.84 -12.82
C ALA A 69 -8.75 6.66 -12.52
N GLU A 70 -9.16 5.43 -12.82
CA GLU A 70 -8.34 4.23 -12.68
C GLU A 70 -7.12 4.27 -13.61
N GLN A 71 -7.34 4.60 -14.89
CA GLN A 71 -6.26 4.71 -15.85
C GLN A 71 -5.25 5.81 -15.48
N LEU A 72 -5.71 6.94 -14.94
CA LEU A 72 -4.82 7.96 -14.42
C LEU A 72 -4.04 7.50 -13.19
N LEU A 73 -4.67 6.78 -12.26
CA LEU A 73 -3.95 6.20 -11.12
C LEU A 73 -2.90 5.19 -11.56
N GLN A 74 -3.20 4.35 -12.56
CA GLN A 74 -2.22 3.44 -13.17
C GLN A 74 -1.06 4.19 -13.81
N LEU A 75 -1.34 5.32 -14.48
CA LEU A 75 -0.29 6.18 -15.02
C LEU A 75 0.62 6.72 -13.90
N LEU A 76 0.02 7.30 -12.85
CA LEU A 76 0.76 7.90 -11.72
C LEU A 76 1.54 6.88 -10.88
N THR A 77 1.10 5.61 -10.88
CA THR A 77 1.80 4.51 -10.23
C THR A 77 2.84 3.83 -11.15
N GLY A 78 2.84 4.19 -12.44
CA GLY A 78 3.78 3.70 -13.44
C GLY A 78 5.22 4.12 -13.14
N LYS A 79 6.16 3.27 -13.55
CA LYS A 79 7.60 3.48 -13.29
C LYS A 79 8.09 4.82 -13.84
N GLU A 80 7.73 5.15 -15.09
CA GLU A 80 8.14 6.42 -15.73
C GLU A 80 7.64 7.64 -14.96
N MET A 81 6.40 7.63 -14.47
CA MET A 81 5.88 8.74 -13.67
C MET A 81 6.57 8.88 -12.31
N GLN A 82 7.01 7.78 -11.71
CA GLN A 82 7.68 7.83 -10.42
C GLN A 82 9.15 8.19 -10.52
N ASP A 83 9.80 7.85 -11.63
CA ASP A 83 11.16 8.30 -11.93
C ASP A 83 11.18 9.82 -12.12
N THR A 84 10.17 10.39 -12.79
CA THR A 84 10.02 11.84 -12.96
C THR A 84 9.52 12.54 -11.70
N PHE A 85 8.59 11.92 -10.97
CA PHE A 85 7.99 12.47 -9.76
C PHE A 85 8.15 11.49 -8.58
N PRO A 86 9.31 11.47 -7.90
CA PRO A 86 9.56 10.56 -6.79
C PRO A 86 8.58 10.78 -5.62
N ASN A 87 8.03 11.99 -5.52
CA ASN A 87 7.00 12.32 -4.55
C ASN A 87 5.68 11.57 -4.79
N LEU A 88 5.47 10.88 -5.92
CA LEU A 88 4.29 10.04 -6.18
C LEU A 88 4.41 8.62 -5.59
N LEU A 89 5.54 8.26 -4.96
CA LEU A 89 5.75 6.92 -4.40
C LEU A 89 4.69 6.51 -3.38
N PHE A 90 4.07 7.47 -2.67
CA PHE A 90 2.96 7.19 -1.74
C PHE A 90 1.73 6.56 -2.41
N LEU A 91 1.58 6.68 -3.74
CA LEU A 91 0.49 6.04 -4.47
C LEU A 91 0.66 4.52 -4.58
N LYS A 92 1.89 4.01 -4.54
CA LYS A 92 2.16 2.55 -4.50
C LYS A 92 1.76 1.92 -3.18
N GLU A 93 1.65 2.72 -2.12
CA GLU A 93 1.26 2.27 -0.79
C GLU A 93 -0.27 2.29 -0.61
N LEU A 94 -1.02 2.78 -1.59
CA LEU A 94 -2.47 2.73 -1.56
C LEU A 94 -2.94 1.37 -2.08
N PRO A 95 -3.79 0.66 -1.32
CA PRO A 95 -4.38 -0.59 -1.79
C PRO A 95 -5.31 -0.29 -2.97
N VAL A 96 -4.80 -0.48 -4.19
CA VAL A 96 -5.60 -0.50 -5.40
C VAL A 96 -6.35 -1.83 -5.39
N ASN A 97 -7.61 -1.78 -5.01
CA ASN A 97 -8.49 -2.93 -5.01
C ASN A 97 -8.81 -3.34 -6.46
N ASP A 98 -7.90 -4.07 -7.08
CA ASP A 98 -8.11 -4.74 -8.38
C ASP A 98 -9.08 -5.92 -8.18
N GLN A 99 -10.37 -5.67 -8.37
CA GLN A 99 -11.34 -6.71 -8.68
C GLN A 99 -11.38 -6.94 -10.18
N LYS A 100 -10.68 -7.99 -10.63
CA LYS A 100 -11.11 -8.74 -11.82
C LYS A 100 -11.04 -10.23 -11.54
N ALA A 101 -12.12 -10.78 -10.99
CA ALA A 101 -12.53 -12.16 -11.24
C ALA A 101 -14.03 -12.11 -11.54
N ALA A 102 -14.35 -12.31 -12.82
CA ALA A 102 -15.70 -12.57 -13.28
C ALA A 102 -15.97 -14.08 -13.18
N GLY A 103 -17.17 -14.42 -12.73
CA GLY A 103 -17.74 -15.78 -12.71
C GLY A 103 -17.54 -16.51 -11.39
N GLU A 104 -18.53 -17.11 -10.74
CA GLU A 104 -19.99 -17.03 -10.75
C GLU A 104 -20.45 -17.92 -9.57
N LYS A 105 -21.56 -17.53 -8.92
CA LYS A 105 -22.46 -18.36 -8.07
C LYS A 105 -21.89 -19.17 -6.90
N GLY A 106 -22.41 -18.85 -5.69
CA GLY A 106 -22.44 -19.81 -4.59
C GLY A 106 -22.72 -19.19 -3.23
N THR A 107 -24.01 -19.05 -2.92
CA THR A 107 -24.65 -19.00 -1.59
C THR A 107 -23.76 -19.00 -0.32
N GLY A 108 -23.89 -17.92 0.45
CA GLY A 108 -24.05 -17.87 1.91
C GLY A 108 -23.13 -18.72 2.80
N THR A 109 -22.33 -18.05 3.63
CA THR A 109 -22.23 -18.25 5.10
C THR A 109 -21.07 -17.43 5.67
N THR A 110 -21.41 -16.49 6.56
CA THR A 110 -20.60 -15.85 7.62
C THR A 110 -19.22 -15.25 7.31
N CYS A 111 -19.11 -13.96 7.63
CA CYS A 111 -17.91 -13.15 7.79
C CYS A 111 -16.80 -13.85 8.59
N LYS A 112 -15.54 -13.78 8.12
CA LYS A 112 -14.37 -13.50 8.98
C LYS A 112 -13.35 -12.65 8.23
N ASP A 113 -13.38 -11.39 8.63
CA ASP A 113 -12.40 -10.34 8.42
C ASP A 113 -11.00 -10.78 8.94
N GLY A 114 -9.94 -10.28 8.30
CA GLY A 114 -8.56 -10.67 8.62
C GLY A 114 -7.51 -10.26 7.56
N SER A 115 -7.95 -9.73 6.42
CA SER A 115 -7.08 -9.28 5.34
C SER A 115 -6.68 -7.81 5.47
N LYS A 116 -6.29 -7.36 6.67
CA LYS A 116 -5.43 -6.18 6.76
C LYS A 116 -4.00 -6.63 6.44
N MET A 117 -3.46 -6.12 5.33
CA MET A 117 -2.02 -6.13 5.09
C MET A 117 -1.33 -5.58 6.33
N VAL A 118 -0.26 -6.24 6.80
CA VAL A 118 0.43 -5.78 8.00
C VAL A 118 1.08 -4.44 7.70
N VAL A 119 0.62 -3.39 8.35
CA VAL A 119 1.20 -2.05 8.20
C VAL A 119 2.43 -1.92 9.08
N GLU A 120 3.29 -0.95 8.75
CA GLU A 120 4.56 -0.72 9.44
C GLU A 120 4.40 -0.61 10.96
N LYS A 121 3.30 0.00 11.41
CA LYS A 121 2.95 0.13 12.82
C LYS A 121 2.76 -1.22 13.52
N ASP A 122 2.13 -2.17 12.85
CA ASP A 122 1.84 -3.49 13.41
C ASP A 122 3.11 -4.33 13.46
N LEU A 123 3.95 -4.28 12.40
CA LEU A 123 5.29 -4.91 12.42
C LEU A 123 6.15 -4.35 13.55
N MET A 124 6.11 -3.03 13.78
CA MET A 124 6.85 -2.40 14.87
C MET A 124 6.32 -2.80 16.24
N HIS A 125 5.01 -3.04 16.37
CA HIS A 125 4.43 -3.55 17.62
C HIS A 125 4.85 -5.01 17.88
N VAL A 126 4.84 -5.87 16.85
CA VAL A 126 5.33 -7.25 16.94
C VAL A 126 6.82 -7.27 17.28
N ALA A 127 7.61 -6.38 16.66
CA ALA A 127 9.05 -6.31 16.88
C ALA A 127 9.44 -6.06 18.35
N ARG A 128 8.60 -5.31 19.09
CA ARG A 128 8.81 -5.05 20.52
C ARG A 128 8.55 -6.27 21.39
N ASN A 129 7.74 -7.22 20.91
CA ASN A 129 7.36 -8.43 21.64
C ASN A 129 8.27 -9.63 21.31
N ILE A 130 9.05 -9.55 20.22
CA ILE A 130 10.02 -10.59 19.87
C ILE A 130 11.33 -10.39 20.64
N GLY A 131 11.67 -11.39 21.45
CA GLY A 131 12.88 -11.41 22.26
C GLY A 131 14.15 -11.80 21.47
N ARG A 132 15.13 -12.35 22.20
CA ARG A 132 16.44 -12.73 21.66
C ARG A 132 16.37 -13.87 20.63
N SER A 133 15.24 -14.58 20.54
CA SER A 133 14.95 -15.63 19.58
C SER A 133 14.62 -15.13 18.17
N TRP A 134 14.68 -13.81 17.92
CA TRP A 134 14.37 -13.22 16.61
C TRP A 134 15.10 -13.88 15.43
N ARG A 135 16.35 -14.33 15.60
CA ARG A 135 17.10 -15.02 14.55
C ARG A 135 16.51 -16.40 14.23
N ALA A 136 16.07 -17.14 15.24
CA ALA A 136 15.42 -18.43 15.06
C ALA A 136 14.05 -18.27 14.40
N ILE A 137 13.30 -17.21 14.76
CA ILE A 137 12.04 -16.84 14.11
C ILE A 137 12.29 -16.47 12.64
N GLY A 138 13.32 -15.67 12.36
CA GLY A 138 13.69 -15.28 11.00
C GLY A 138 13.96 -16.47 10.10
N THR A 139 14.82 -17.39 10.52
CA THR A 139 15.15 -18.58 9.74
C THR A 139 14.02 -19.60 9.71
N GLY A 140 13.37 -19.87 10.84
CA GLY A 140 12.41 -20.96 10.99
C GLY A 140 10.99 -20.60 10.55
N ALA A 141 10.47 -19.46 10.99
CA ALA A 141 9.10 -19.04 10.72
C ALA A 141 8.98 -18.24 9.42
N LEU A 142 9.97 -17.37 9.17
CA LEU A 142 9.89 -16.37 8.08
C LEU A 142 10.70 -16.76 6.84
N ASP A 143 11.40 -17.90 6.88
CA ASP A 143 12.26 -18.42 5.80
C ASP A 143 13.28 -17.39 5.30
N ILE A 144 13.83 -16.59 6.22
CA ILE A 144 14.85 -15.58 5.93
C ILE A 144 16.24 -16.23 6.00
N PRO A 145 17.08 -16.08 4.96
CA PRO A 145 18.44 -16.60 4.98
C PRO A 145 19.27 -16.01 6.14
N SER A 146 20.08 -16.85 6.80
CA SER A 146 20.97 -16.43 7.89
C SER A 146 21.88 -15.26 7.51
N VAL A 147 22.39 -15.28 6.27
CA VAL A 147 23.21 -14.21 5.69
C VAL A 147 22.49 -12.85 5.75
N LYS A 148 21.17 -12.84 5.51
CA LYS A 148 20.39 -11.60 5.57
C LYS A 148 20.17 -11.13 7.00
N LEU A 149 20.02 -12.06 7.95
CA LEU A 149 19.91 -11.75 9.38
C LEU A 149 21.22 -11.17 9.93
N ASP A 150 22.36 -11.66 9.46
CA ASP A 150 23.68 -11.10 9.80
C ASP A 150 23.82 -9.67 9.28
N GLN A 151 23.46 -9.43 8.01
CA GLN A 151 23.43 -8.08 7.45
C GLN A 151 22.54 -7.13 8.26
N ILE A 152 21.33 -7.57 8.64
CA ILE A 152 20.41 -6.76 9.45
C ILE A 152 21.01 -6.47 10.84
N GLN A 153 21.70 -7.43 11.43
CA GLN A 153 22.36 -7.25 12.72
C GLN A 153 23.48 -6.19 12.64
N GLU A 154 24.23 -6.18 11.54
CA GLU A 154 25.29 -5.20 11.26
C GLU A 154 24.74 -3.80 10.93
N ASP A 155 23.66 -3.73 10.14
CA ASP A 155 23.03 -2.47 9.72
C ASP A 155 22.35 -1.74 10.88
N TYR A 156 21.88 -2.48 11.90
CA TYR A 156 21.17 -1.94 13.06
C TYR A 156 21.85 -2.32 14.39
N PRO A 157 23.10 -1.92 14.66
CA PRO A 157 23.90 -2.46 15.75
C PRO A 157 23.44 -2.00 17.14
N HIS A 158 22.68 -0.91 17.24
CA HIS A 158 22.35 -0.29 18.54
C HIS A 158 20.91 -0.54 19.01
N SER A 159 20.03 -1.11 18.18
CA SER A 159 18.62 -1.27 18.51
C SER A 159 18.11 -2.66 18.15
N HIS A 160 17.75 -3.43 19.19
CA HIS A 160 17.14 -4.74 19.02
C HIS A 160 15.80 -4.64 18.30
N VAL A 161 14.96 -3.68 18.68
CA VAL A 161 13.64 -3.48 18.07
C VAL A 161 13.78 -3.17 16.58
N ASP A 162 14.74 -2.33 16.19
CA ASP A 162 14.94 -1.98 14.78
C ASP A 162 15.47 -3.15 13.95
N ARG A 163 16.33 -4.02 14.52
CA ARG A 163 16.76 -5.28 13.87
C ARG A 163 15.57 -6.19 13.60
N VAL A 164 14.75 -6.43 14.62
CA VAL A 164 13.58 -7.31 14.50
C VAL A 164 12.56 -6.72 13.54
N PHE A 165 12.34 -5.41 13.62
CA PHE A 165 11.45 -4.70 12.72
C PHE A 165 11.96 -4.78 11.27
N ALA A 166 13.25 -4.59 11.02
CA ALA A 166 13.85 -4.75 9.69
C ALA A 166 13.71 -6.18 9.15
N MET A 167 13.86 -7.20 10.01
CA MET A 167 13.59 -8.59 9.67
C MET A 167 12.13 -8.81 9.24
N LEU A 168 11.17 -8.31 10.03
CA LEU A 168 9.74 -8.42 9.73
C LEU A 168 9.35 -7.65 8.46
N ARG A 169 9.95 -6.47 8.25
CA ARG A 169 9.79 -5.68 7.03
C ARG A 169 10.34 -6.43 5.82
N TYR A 170 11.50 -7.08 5.95
CA TYR A 170 12.09 -7.89 4.89
C TYR A 170 11.21 -9.11 4.56
N TRP A 171 10.66 -9.80 5.56
CA TRP A 171 9.68 -10.86 5.31
C TRP A 171 8.45 -10.34 4.56
N SER A 172 7.92 -9.18 4.96
CA SER A 172 6.77 -8.57 4.29
C SER A 172 7.06 -8.26 2.80
N THR A 173 8.27 -7.80 2.47
CA THR A 173 8.66 -7.57 1.06
C THR A 173 8.86 -8.87 0.27
N LEU A 174 9.25 -9.98 0.92
CA LEU A 174 9.34 -11.31 0.31
C LEU A 174 7.95 -11.90 0.00
N LYS A 175 7.03 -11.85 0.97
CA LYS A 175 5.69 -12.45 0.84
C LYS A 175 4.68 -11.55 0.13
N ARG A 176 4.95 -10.26 0.00
CA ARG A 176 4.14 -9.24 -0.71
C ARG A 176 2.66 -9.30 -0.33
N GLN A 177 1.83 -9.96 -1.15
CA GLN A 177 0.37 -10.05 -0.97
C GLN A 177 -0.03 -11.06 0.12
N GLU A 178 0.86 -11.99 0.47
CA GLU A 178 0.64 -12.96 1.56
C GLU A 178 1.11 -12.45 2.93
N ALA A 179 1.71 -11.25 2.99
CA ALA A 179 2.15 -10.63 4.23
C ALA A 179 0.96 -10.00 5.00
N THR A 180 -0.02 -10.83 5.35
CA THR A 180 -1.21 -10.44 6.10
C THR A 180 -1.01 -10.64 7.61
N ALA A 181 -1.78 -9.91 8.42
CA ALA A 181 -1.71 -10.02 9.88
C ALA A 181 -2.03 -11.43 10.37
N ALA A 182 -3.03 -12.08 9.75
CA ALA A 182 -3.36 -13.48 10.02
C ALA A 182 -2.23 -14.44 9.65
N ASN A 183 -1.53 -14.23 8.54
CA ASN A 183 -0.42 -15.09 8.15
C ASN A 183 0.79 -14.90 9.07
N LEU A 184 1.12 -13.64 9.41
CA LEU A 184 2.17 -13.35 10.38
C LEU A 184 1.85 -13.97 11.75
N HIS A 185 0.61 -13.83 12.22
CA HIS A 185 0.15 -14.45 13.46
C HIS A 185 0.31 -15.98 13.41
N SER A 186 -0.14 -16.61 12.32
CA SER A 186 -0.04 -18.07 12.13
C SER A 186 1.40 -18.56 12.16
N LEU A 187 2.34 -17.85 11.53
CA LEU A 187 3.76 -18.19 11.52
C LEU A 187 4.41 -18.01 12.90
N LEU A 188 4.00 -16.96 13.63
CA LEU A 188 4.52 -16.65 14.96
C LEU A 188 3.87 -17.48 16.07
N SER A 189 2.73 -18.12 15.81
CA SER A 189 2.04 -19.02 16.76
C SER A 189 2.44 -20.49 16.59
N GLN A 190 3.31 -20.83 15.64
CA GLN A 190 3.70 -22.21 15.32
C GLN A 190 5.21 -22.45 15.55
N GLY A 191 5.57 -23.66 15.96
CA GLY A 191 6.96 -24.13 16.09
C GLY A 191 7.63 -23.82 17.44
N ASP A 192 8.94 -24.11 17.53
CA ASP A 192 9.77 -23.94 18.74
C ASP A 192 10.01 -22.47 19.15
N TRP A 193 9.55 -21.54 18.31
CA TRP A 193 9.69 -20.10 18.46
C TRP A 193 8.32 -19.41 18.62
N ALA A 194 7.28 -20.19 18.94
CA ALA A 194 5.94 -19.68 19.14
C ALA A 194 5.94 -18.57 20.21
N LEU A 195 5.40 -17.42 19.84
CA LEU A 195 5.15 -16.33 20.78
C LEU A 195 3.84 -16.60 21.53
N PRO A 196 3.74 -16.17 22.80
CA PRO A 196 2.49 -16.26 23.52
C PRO A 196 1.40 -15.48 22.78
N PRO A 197 0.16 -16.00 22.73
CA PRO A 197 -0.94 -15.37 21.98
C PRO A 197 -1.16 -13.92 22.41
N ASP A 198 -1.09 -13.61 23.71
CA ASP A 198 -1.19 -12.23 24.24
C ASP A 198 -0.21 -11.23 23.60
N SER A 199 0.91 -11.69 23.05
CA SER A 199 1.93 -10.87 22.40
C SER A 199 1.71 -10.65 20.90
N ILE A 200 0.75 -11.33 20.29
CA ILE A 200 0.45 -11.26 18.85
C ILE A 200 -1.06 -11.16 18.54
N ASP A 201 -1.94 -11.40 19.51
CA ASP A 201 -3.41 -11.37 19.38
C ASP A 201 -3.92 -10.01 18.89
N PHE A 202 -3.20 -8.92 19.18
CA PHE A 202 -3.51 -7.60 18.65
C PHE A 202 -3.45 -7.53 17.11
N LEU A 203 -2.73 -8.45 16.45
CA LEU A 203 -2.74 -8.61 14.98
C LEU A 203 -4.11 -9.08 14.47
N LEU A 204 -4.87 -9.75 15.33
CA LEU A 204 -6.23 -10.25 15.07
C LEU A 204 -7.31 -9.38 15.71
N GLU A 205 -6.96 -8.48 16.65
CA GLU A 205 -7.90 -7.53 17.25
C GLU A 205 -8.44 -6.58 16.19
N ASN A 206 -9.68 -6.86 15.82
CA ASN A 206 -10.45 -6.04 14.93
C ASN A 206 -11.18 -4.96 15.75
N PRO A 207 -10.83 -3.67 15.66
CA PRO A 207 -11.50 -2.61 16.43
C PRO A 207 -12.99 -2.43 16.06
N PHE A 208 -13.48 -3.13 15.04
CA PHE A 208 -14.90 -3.13 14.66
C PHE A 208 -15.75 -4.24 15.33
N ALA A 209 -15.14 -5.26 15.94
CA ALA A 209 -15.89 -6.37 16.54
C ALA A 209 -16.43 -6.04 17.94
N ILE A 210 -15.76 -5.17 18.70
CA ILE A 210 -16.16 -4.84 20.09
C ILE A 210 -17.40 -3.93 20.12
N MET A 211 -17.68 -3.19 19.04
CA MET A 211 -18.82 -2.29 18.96
C MET A 211 -20.16 -2.98 18.63
N LEU A 212 -20.14 -4.27 18.26
CA LEU A 212 -21.32 -5.06 17.92
C LEU A 212 -21.79 -5.99 19.05
N ALA A 213 -21.09 -6.02 20.18
CA ALA A 213 -21.46 -6.84 21.35
C ALA A 213 -22.16 -6.06 22.47
N LEU A 214 -22.46 -4.77 22.28
CA LEU A 214 -23.09 -3.89 23.27
C LEU A 214 -24.37 -3.18 22.76
N LEU A 215 -24.98 -3.67 21.69
CA LEU A 215 -26.31 -3.28 21.20
C LEU A 215 -27.23 -4.50 21.20
#